data_AF-A0A3A0BKH0-F1
#
_entry.id   AF-A0A3A0BKH0-F1
#
_cell.length_a   1.000
_cell.length_b   1.000
_cell.length_c   1.000
_cell.angle_alpha   90.00
_cell.angle_beta   90.00
_cell.angle_gamma   90.00
#
_symmetry.space_group_name_H-M   'P 1'
#
loop_
_entity.id
_entity.type
_entity.pdbx_description
1 polymer ?
#
loop_
_entity_poly.entity_id
_entity_poly.type
_entity_poly.pdbx_seq_one_letter_code
_entity_poly.pdbx_strand_id
1 'polypeptide(L)'
;MAFNVKRRGKITYYYEGDDPVLSSLVVEEQPDGDQKLYFSGLTGGYSAKNVLGLDTLVTMDPDKEIPLVFECWEKWVRDAGLCNSLADVDFIEIHAFGCQPKSPHPLVDPEGYVKEQERLRQAYRRAYGNWFKEHCPENGVPARFTVHVVDVPDRAASYEFYGTALLQKGRRD
;
A
#
# COMPACT_ATOMS: atom_id res chain seq x y z
N MET A 1 14.01 2.59 -10.97
CA MET A 1 14.77 3.77 -11.45
C MET A 1 14.89 4.74 -10.28
N ALA A 2 15.80 5.71 -10.32
CA ALA A 2 15.83 6.74 -9.28
C ALA A 2 14.59 7.65 -9.43
N PHE A 3 14.01 8.09 -8.30
CA PHE A 3 12.90 9.04 -8.33
C PHE A 3 13.32 10.38 -8.93
N ASN A 4 12.39 11.01 -9.64
CA ASN A 4 12.38 12.45 -9.80
C ASN A 4 11.92 13.08 -8.49
N VAL A 5 12.61 14.13 -8.05
CA VAL A 5 12.38 14.75 -6.73
C VAL A 5 12.08 16.23 -6.89
N LYS A 6 10.97 16.68 -6.30
CA LYS A 6 10.60 18.10 -6.24
C LYS A 6 10.37 18.53 -4.79
N ARG A 7 11.01 19.61 -4.36
CA ARG A 7 10.84 20.17 -3.01
C ARG A 7 10.12 21.52 -3.06
N ARG A 8 9.18 21.74 -2.13
CA ARG A 8 8.47 23.01 -1.93
C ARG A 8 8.23 23.25 -0.44
N GLY A 9 9.08 24.09 0.17
CA GLY A 9 9.06 24.31 1.62
C GLY A 9 9.36 23.01 2.37
N LYS A 10 8.50 22.66 3.33
CA LYS A 10 8.57 21.42 4.13
C LYS A 10 8.15 20.15 3.38
N ILE A 11 7.67 20.27 2.14
CA ILE A 11 7.12 19.15 1.37
C ILE A 11 8.11 18.70 0.30
N THR A 12 8.37 17.40 0.22
CA THR A 12 9.14 16.75 -0.84
C THR A 12 8.28 15.72 -1.55
N TYR A 13 8.25 15.76 -2.87
CA TYR A 13 7.49 14.88 -3.76
C TYR A 13 8.46 13.95 -4.48
N TYR A 14 8.24 12.64 -4.39
CA TYR A 14 8.97 11.60 -5.10
C TYR A 14 8.06 10.98 -6.16
N TYR A 15 8.44 11.08 -7.42
CA TYR A 15 7.61 10.64 -8.55
C TYR A 15 8.46 10.03 -9.67
N GLU A 16 7.81 9.34 -10.60
CA GLU A 16 8.45 8.68 -11.74
C GLU A 16 7.92 9.24 -13.06
N GLY A 17 8.75 9.17 -14.10
CA GLY A 17 8.41 9.66 -15.44
C GLY A 17 8.48 11.18 -15.60
N ASP A 18 8.32 11.61 -16.84
CA ASP A 18 8.44 13.03 -17.23
C ASP A 18 7.13 13.81 -17.07
N ASP A 19 5.97 13.13 -17.15
CA ASP A 19 4.63 13.70 -16.98
C ASP A 19 3.84 12.91 -15.91
N PRO A 20 4.15 13.11 -14.61
CA PRO A 20 3.59 12.31 -13.53
C PRO A 20 2.13 12.68 -13.24
N VAL A 21 1.26 11.67 -13.18
CA VAL A 21 -0.13 11.84 -12.71
C VAL A 21 -0.24 11.84 -11.17
N LEU A 22 0.78 11.32 -10.48
CA LEU A 22 0.87 11.25 -9.03
C LEU A 22 2.33 11.24 -8.56
N SER A 23 2.55 11.48 -7.27
CA SER A 23 3.82 11.18 -6.59
C SER A 23 3.70 9.85 -5.87
N SER A 24 4.62 8.92 -6.06
CA SER A 24 4.64 7.63 -5.36
C SER A 24 4.70 7.82 -3.84
N LEU A 25 5.48 8.81 -3.40
CA LEU A 25 5.64 9.17 -2.00
C LEU A 25 5.70 10.70 -1.85
N VAL A 26 5.03 11.23 -0.83
CA VAL A 26 5.17 12.62 -0.39
C VAL A 26 5.67 12.63 1.04
N VAL A 27 6.65 13.47 1.33
CA VAL A 27 7.23 13.63 2.67
C VAL A 27 7.02 15.05 3.16
N GLU A 28 6.55 15.18 4.39
CA GLU A 28 6.40 16.44 5.11
C GLU A 28 7.34 16.47 6.32
N GLU A 29 8.30 17.39 6.31
CA GLU A 29 9.19 17.65 7.45
C GLU A 29 8.39 18.21 8.64
N GLN A 30 8.61 17.62 9.83
CA GLN A 30 8.03 18.06 11.09
C GLN A 30 9.01 18.97 11.86
N PRO A 31 8.52 19.87 12.75
CA PRO A 31 9.38 20.82 13.47
C PRO A 31 10.43 20.18 14.39
N ASP A 32 10.23 18.94 14.81
CA ASP A 32 11.11 18.15 15.68
C ASP A 32 12.13 17.30 14.90
N GLY A 33 12.15 17.41 13.57
CA GLY A 33 13.05 16.66 12.68
C GLY A 33 12.48 15.33 12.20
N ASP A 34 11.31 14.93 12.68
CA ASP A 34 10.60 13.76 12.14
C ASP A 34 10.04 14.04 10.74
N GLN A 35 9.66 12.98 10.05
CA GLN A 35 9.13 13.06 8.70
C GLN A 35 7.80 12.33 8.63
N LYS A 36 6.74 13.03 8.22
CA LYS A 36 5.46 12.40 7.92
C LYS A 36 5.43 11.96 6.46
N LEU A 37 5.19 10.68 6.24
CA LEU A 37 5.19 10.02 4.94
C LEU A 37 3.74 9.81 4.49
N TYR A 38 3.46 10.10 3.22
CA TYR A 38 2.18 9.87 2.56
C TYR A 38 2.43 8.97 1.35
N PHE A 39 2.03 7.72 1.46
CA PHE A 39 2.18 6.69 0.42
C PHE A 39 0.98 6.74 -0.52
N SER A 40 1.23 6.87 -1.82
CA SER A 40 0.14 6.88 -2.80
C SER A 40 -0.61 5.55 -2.87
N GLY A 41 -1.85 5.65 -3.38
CA GLY A 41 -2.72 4.52 -3.69
C GLY A 41 -1.99 3.44 -4.46
N LEU A 42 -2.00 2.21 -3.95
CA LEU A 42 -1.31 1.09 -4.57
C LEU A 42 -2.08 -0.22 -4.40
N THR A 43 -2.00 -1.05 -5.44
CA THR A 43 -2.65 -2.36 -5.55
C THR A 43 -1.61 -3.47 -5.73
N GLY A 44 -1.93 -4.68 -5.28
CA GLY A 44 -1.05 -5.86 -5.41
C GLY A 44 -1.10 -6.54 -6.79
N GLY A 45 -1.92 -6.02 -7.71
CA GLY A 45 -2.08 -6.51 -9.07
C GLY A 45 -1.05 -5.93 -10.05
N TYR A 46 -1.53 -5.24 -11.08
CA TYR A 46 -0.66 -4.62 -12.10
C TYR A 46 0.29 -3.57 -11.52
N SER A 47 -0.14 -2.80 -10.52
CA SER A 47 0.71 -1.76 -9.92
C SER A 47 1.96 -2.39 -9.28
N ALA A 48 1.77 -3.39 -8.40
CA ALA A 48 2.90 -4.08 -7.78
C ALA A 48 3.76 -4.83 -8.79
N LYS A 49 3.14 -5.51 -9.78
CA LYS A 49 3.87 -6.16 -10.87
C LYS A 49 4.84 -5.19 -11.55
N ASN A 50 4.38 -3.99 -11.88
CA ASN A 50 5.19 -2.99 -12.57
C ASN A 50 6.26 -2.38 -11.66
N VAL A 51 5.92 -2.01 -10.42
CA VAL A 51 6.85 -1.37 -9.46
C VAL A 51 7.99 -2.33 -9.08
N LEU A 52 7.68 -3.61 -8.89
CA LEU A 52 8.66 -4.63 -8.48
C LEU A 52 9.29 -5.38 -9.67
N GLY A 53 8.81 -5.15 -10.90
CA GLY A 53 9.32 -5.81 -12.10
C GLY A 53 9.05 -7.33 -12.11
N LEU A 54 7.88 -7.75 -11.63
CA LEU A 54 7.50 -9.16 -11.55
C LEU A 54 7.04 -9.70 -12.91
N ASP A 55 7.38 -10.95 -13.23
CA ASP A 55 6.90 -11.60 -14.45
C ASP A 55 5.42 -12.01 -14.35
N THR A 56 4.98 -12.38 -13.14
CA THR A 56 3.65 -12.93 -12.88
C THR A 56 2.70 -11.85 -12.34
N LEU A 57 1.48 -11.84 -12.87
CA LEU A 57 0.38 -11.02 -12.34
C LEU A 57 -0.39 -11.80 -11.29
N VAL A 58 -0.49 -11.25 -10.08
CA VAL A 58 -1.40 -11.75 -9.05
C VAL A 58 -2.78 -11.12 -9.26
N THR A 59 -3.83 -11.93 -9.15
CA THR A 59 -5.21 -11.49 -9.38
C THR A 59 -6.11 -12.05 -8.29
N MET A 60 -6.86 -11.19 -7.60
CA MET A 60 -7.85 -11.54 -6.58
C MET A 60 -7.34 -12.50 -5.50
N ASP A 61 -6.11 -12.31 -5.03
CA ASP A 61 -5.46 -13.15 -4.02
C ASP A 61 -4.85 -12.29 -2.91
N PRO A 62 -5.64 -11.83 -1.93
CA PRO A 62 -5.16 -10.93 -0.88
C PRO A 62 -3.96 -11.46 -0.09
N ASP A 63 -3.85 -12.79 0.06
CA ASP A 63 -2.71 -13.42 0.76
C ASP A 63 -1.37 -13.15 0.05
N LYS A 64 -1.39 -12.87 -1.25
CA LYS A 64 -0.21 -12.48 -2.03
C LYS A 64 -0.18 -10.99 -2.36
N GLU A 65 -1.31 -10.40 -2.72
CA GLU A 65 -1.38 -9.01 -3.16
C GLU A 65 -1.01 -8.01 -2.06
N ILE A 66 -1.41 -8.27 -0.82
CA ILE A 66 -1.19 -7.33 0.29
C ILE A 66 0.30 -7.23 0.65
N PRO A 67 1.05 -8.33 0.82
CA PRO A 67 2.51 -8.26 0.96
C PRO A 67 3.17 -7.46 -0.15
N LEU A 68 2.77 -7.66 -1.42
CA LEU A 68 3.34 -6.94 -2.55
C LEU A 68 3.14 -5.43 -2.48
N VAL A 69 2.00 -4.96 -1.96
CA VAL A 69 1.76 -3.52 -1.72
C VAL A 69 2.79 -2.96 -0.75
N PHE A 70 3.02 -3.65 0.37
CA PHE A 70 4.00 -3.21 1.36
C PHE A 70 5.44 -3.31 0.84
N GLU A 71 5.78 -4.33 0.05
CA GLU A 71 7.08 -4.44 -0.61
C GLU A 71 7.35 -3.28 -1.58
N CYS A 72 6.33 -2.82 -2.31
CA CYS A 72 6.45 -1.64 -3.16
C CYS A 72 6.70 -0.37 -2.34
N TRP A 73 5.96 -0.19 -1.24
CA TRP A 73 6.17 0.95 -0.34
C TRP A 73 7.54 0.91 0.33
N GLU A 74 8.03 -0.27 0.71
CA GLU A 74 9.39 -0.47 1.22
C GLU A 74 10.44 -0.10 0.17
N LYS A 75 10.24 -0.55 -1.07
CA LYS A 75 11.07 -0.16 -2.20
C LYS A 75 11.08 1.36 -2.37
N TRP A 76 9.94 2.03 -2.27
CA TRP A 76 9.88 3.48 -2.41
C TRP A 76 10.63 4.22 -1.31
N VAL A 77 10.51 3.82 -0.04
CA VAL A 77 11.27 4.50 1.04
C VAL A 77 12.77 4.26 0.93
N ARG A 78 13.18 3.09 0.42
CA ARG A 78 14.59 2.78 0.08
C ARG A 78 15.10 3.62 -1.07
N ASP A 79 14.37 3.65 -2.19
CA ASP A 79 14.74 4.41 -3.39
C ASP A 79 14.76 5.93 -3.12
N ALA A 80 13.90 6.41 -2.21
CA ALA A 80 13.90 7.79 -1.73
C ALA A 80 15.02 8.10 -0.72
N GLY A 81 15.79 7.11 -0.27
CA GLY A 81 16.86 7.27 0.70
C GLY A 81 16.38 7.67 2.10
N LEU A 82 15.15 7.29 2.47
CA LEU A 82 14.53 7.69 3.74
C LEU A 82 14.87 6.72 4.88
N CYS A 83 14.69 5.42 4.64
CA CYS A 83 14.98 4.34 5.58
C CYS A 83 15.19 3.00 4.82
N ASN A 84 15.65 1.98 5.54
CA ASN A 84 15.97 0.68 4.93
C ASN A 84 14.84 -0.34 5.05
N SER A 85 13.84 -0.11 5.90
CA SER A 85 12.73 -1.04 6.13
C SER A 85 11.46 -0.29 6.49
N LEU A 86 10.30 -0.83 6.15
CA LEU A 86 9.04 -0.32 6.69
C LEU A 86 8.90 -0.53 8.21
N ALA A 87 9.71 -1.41 8.82
CA ALA A 87 9.80 -1.52 10.28
C ALA A 87 10.33 -0.22 10.94
N ASP A 88 11.09 0.60 10.21
CA ASP A 88 11.57 1.91 10.67
C ASP A 88 10.47 2.99 10.68
N VAL A 89 9.27 2.66 10.17
CA VAL A 89 8.19 3.61 9.85
C VAL A 89 6.95 3.24 10.65
N ASP A 90 6.47 4.18 11.47
CA ASP A 90 5.27 4.01 12.26
C ASP A 90 4.04 4.42 11.44
N PHE A 91 3.34 3.44 10.89
CA PHE A 91 2.08 3.70 10.21
C PHE A 91 1.06 4.28 11.20
N ILE A 92 0.48 5.42 10.84
CA ILE A 92 -0.56 6.11 11.63
C ILE A 92 -1.93 5.66 11.14
N GLU A 93 -2.16 5.74 9.83
CA GLU A 93 -3.44 5.46 9.19
C GLU A 93 -3.25 4.69 7.88
N ILE A 94 -4.08 3.67 7.66
CA ILE A 94 -4.21 2.98 6.38
C ILE A 94 -5.66 3.01 5.91
N HIS A 95 -5.86 3.43 4.67
CA HIS A 95 -7.14 3.36 3.97
C HIS A 95 -7.09 2.18 3.00
N ALA A 96 -8.02 1.23 3.17
CA ALA A 96 -8.13 0.05 2.33
C ALA A 96 -9.47 0.02 1.59
N PHE A 97 -9.41 -0.17 0.27
CA PHE A 97 -10.57 -0.24 -0.61
C PHE A 97 -10.67 -1.64 -1.19
N GLY A 98 -11.61 -2.44 -0.69
CA GLY A 98 -11.84 -3.79 -1.19
C GLY A 98 -12.70 -3.80 -2.44
N CYS A 99 -12.24 -4.45 -3.50
CA CYS A 99 -12.94 -4.54 -4.78
C CYS A 99 -13.99 -5.65 -4.77
N GLN A 100 -14.95 -5.57 -5.69
CA GLN A 100 -15.82 -6.71 -5.96
C GLN A 100 -15.03 -7.87 -6.60
N PRO A 101 -15.43 -9.13 -6.34
CA PRO A 101 -14.95 -10.28 -7.09
C PRO A 101 -14.97 -10.05 -8.60
N LYS A 102 -13.86 -10.37 -9.29
CA LYS A 102 -13.83 -10.34 -10.77
C LYS A 102 -14.60 -11.51 -11.40
N SER A 103 -14.77 -12.59 -10.64
CA SER A 103 -15.55 -13.77 -11.00
C SER A 103 -15.94 -14.52 -9.71
N PRO A 104 -17.12 -15.15 -9.64
CA PRO A 104 -18.18 -15.13 -10.64
C PRO A 104 -18.97 -13.81 -10.63
N HIS A 105 -19.82 -13.57 -11.64
CA HIS A 105 -20.70 -12.40 -11.66
C HIS A 105 -21.98 -12.68 -10.82
N PRO A 106 -22.45 -11.74 -9.98
CA PRO A 106 -23.58 -11.98 -9.07
C PRO A 106 -24.92 -12.28 -9.77
N LEU A 107 -25.09 -11.87 -11.03
CA LEU A 107 -26.28 -12.20 -11.82
C LEU A 107 -26.28 -13.64 -12.38
N VAL A 108 -25.11 -14.27 -12.46
CA VAL A 108 -24.94 -15.62 -13.03
C VAL A 108 -24.79 -16.65 -11.92
N ASP A 109 -24.06 -16.31 -10.86
CA ASP A 109 -23.88 -17.16 -9.68
C ASP A 109 -23.85 -16.29 -8.39
N PRO A 110 -25.04 -15.97 -7.83
CA PRO A 110 -25.13 -15.17 -6.62
C PRO A 110 -24.45 -15.83 -5.41
N GLU A 111 -24.58 -17.15 -5.27
CA GLU A 111 -24.01 -17.87 -4.12
C GLU A 111 -22.48 -17.95 -4.20
N GLY A 112 -21.93 -18.25 -5.38
CA GLY A 112 -20.49 -18.24 -5.62
C GLY A 112 -19.89 -16.86 -5.43
N TYR A 113 -20.60 -15.80 -5.85
CA TYR A 113 -20.16 -14.43 -5.62
C TYR A 113 -20.05 -14.10 -4.12
N VAL A 114 -21.07 -14.46 -3.33
CA VAL A 114 -21.05 -14.25 -1.87
C VAL A 114 -19.94 -15.06 -1.20
N LYS A 115 -19.73 -16.31 -1.62
CA LYS A 115 -18.63 -17.16 -1.13
C LYS A 115 -17.26 -16.53 -1.43
N GLU A 116 -17.10 -15.98 -2.63
CA GLU A 116 -15.86 -15.34 -3.04
C GLU A 116 -15.61 -14.03 -2.28
N GLN A 117 -16.66 -13.21 -2.04
CA GLN A 117 -16.56 -12.04 -1.17
C GLN A 117 -16.06 -12.41 0.23
N GLU A 118 -16.59 -13.49 0.80
CA GLU A 118 -16.18 -13.94 2.14
C GLU A 118 -14.74 -14.46 2.14
N ARG A 119 -14.34 -15.23 1.12
CA ARG A 119 -12.95 -15.68 0.95
C ARG A 119 -11.98 -14.51 0.92
N LEU A 120 -12.28 -13.47 0.12
CA LEU A 120 -11.45 -12.27 -0.02
C LEU A 120 -11.33 -11.50 1.30
N ARG A 121 -12.44 -11.32 2.03
CA ARG A 121 -12.43 -10.65 3.35
C ARG A 121 -11.59 -11.40 4.38
N GLN A 122 -11.71 -12.72 4.41
CA GLN A 122 -10.92 -13.55 5.31
C GLN A 122 -9.44 -13.51 4.96
N ALA A 123 -9.10 -13.60 3.67
CA ALA A 123 -7.72 -13.49 3.18
C ALA A 123 -7.14 -12.11 3.50
N TYR A 124 -7.86 -11.03 3.24
CA TYR A 124 -7.46 -9.67 3.61
C TYR A 124 -7.13 -9.55 5.10
N ARG A 125 -8.03 -10.02 5.97
CA ARG A 125 -7.83 -9.94 7.42
C ARG A 125 -6.55 -10.66 7.86
N ARG A 126 -6.32 -11.86 7.33
CA ARG A 126 -5.13 -12.67 7.67
C ARG A 126 -3.87 -12.00 7.14
N ALA A 127 -3.82 -11.73 5.84
CA ALA A 127 -2.65 -11.19 5.16
C ALA A 127 -2.21 -9.85 5.76
N TYR A 128 -3.15 -8.93 5.97
CA TYR A 128 -2.86 -7.63 6.57
C TYR A 128 -2.32 -7.76 8.00
N GLY A 129 -3.00 -8.53 8.86
CA GLY A 129 -2.59 -8.66 10.26
C GLY A 129 -1.27 -9.41 10.42
N ASN A 130 -1.06 -10.47 9.65
CA ASN A 130 0.17 -11.25 9.67
C ASN A 130 1.36 -10.43 9.19
N TRP A 131 1.18 -9.60 8.15
CA TRP A 131 2.27 -8.79 7.63
C TRP A 131 2.88 -7.89 8.72
N PHE A 132 2.07 -7.11 9.44
CA PHE A 132 2.56 -6.28 10.55
C PHE A 132 3.19 -7.10 11.66
N LYS A 133 2.56 -8.22 12.05
CA LYS A 133 3.08 -9.10 13.10
C LYS A 133 4.48 -9.66 12.76
N GLU A 134 4.71 -9.97 11.49
CA GLU A 134 5.95 -10.61 11.02
C GLU A 134 7.04 -9.61 10.65
N HIS A 135 6.68 -8.45 10.09
CA HIS A 135 7.63 -7.49 9.51
C HIS A 135 7.82 -6.24 10.38
N CYS A 136 6.85 -5.89 11.22
CA CYS A 136 6.87 -4.73 12.10
C CYS A 136 6.51 -5.12 13.55
N PRO A 137 7.16 -6.13 14.16
CA PRO A 137 6.72 -6.70 15.44
C PRO A 137 6.83 -5.71 16.61
N GLU A 138 7.69 -4.70 16.51
CA GLU A 138 7.92 -3.68 17.53
C GLU A 138 7.01 -2.44 17.35
N ASN A 139 6.30 -2.35 16.22
CA ASN A 139 5.40 -1.23 15.93
C ASN A 139 3.97 -1.54 16.40
N GLY A 140 3.15 -0.49 16.49
CA GLY A 140 1.70 -0.63 16.58
C GLY A 140 1.06 -1.04 15.25
N VAL A 141 -0.20 -1.50 15.31
CA VAL A 141 -1.03 -1.66 14.10
C VAL A 141 -1.76 -0.34 13.83
N PRO A 142 -1.69 0.23 12.61
CA PRO A 142 -2.24 1.56 12.33
C PRO A 142 -3.77 1.60 12.48
N ALA A 143 -4.28 2.81 12.73
CA ALA A 143 -5.70 3.07 12.56
C ALA A 143 -6.10 2.73 11.11
N ARG A 144 -7.28 2.14 10.94
CA ARG A 144 -7.67 1.61 9.63
C ARG A 144 -9.09 1.95 9.26
N PHE A 145 -9.26 2.50 8.07
CA PHE A 145 -10.53 2.68 7.40
C PHE A 145 -10.64 1.66 6.26
N THR A 146 -11.72 0.88 6.22
CA THR A 146 -11.93 -0.11 5.16
C THR A 146 -13.34 0.01 4.60
N VAL A 147 -13.45 0.18 3.28
CA VAL A 147 -14.72 0.19 2.55
C VAL A 147 -14.66 -0.75 1.35
N HIS A 148 -15.83 -1.23 0.93
CA HIS A 148 -15.96 -2.03 -0.27
C HIS A 148 -16.51 -1.16 -1.41
N VAL A 149 -15.78 -1.11 -2.53
CA VAL A 149 -16.12 -0.33 -3.71
C VAL A 149 -16.47 -1.27 -4.87
N VAL A 150 -17.09 -0.73 -5.92
CA VAL A 150 -17.38 -1.52 -7.14
C VAL A 150 -16.07 -1.97 -7.77
N ASP A 151 -15.17 -1.02 -8.03
CA ASP A 151 -13.86 -1.31 -8.60
C ASP A 151 -12.83 -0.21 -8.29
N VAL A 152 -11.57 -0.52 -8.55
CA VAL A 152 -10.42 0.39 -8.60
C VAL A 152 -9.83 0.36 -10.03
N PRO A 153 -8.91 1.27 -10.39
CA PRO A 153 -8.33 1.29 -11.74
C PRO A 153 -7.62 -0.01 -12.12
N ASP A 154 -7.04 -0.72 -11.14
CA ASP A 154 -6.38 -2.01 -11.34
C ASP A 154 -7.41 -3.16 -11.41
N ARG A 155 -7.58 -3.69 -12.62
CA ARG A 155 -8.55 -4.76 -12.91
C ARG A 155 -8.16 -6.14 -12.39
N ALA A 156 -6.93 -6.33 -11.90
CA ALA A 156 -6.51 -7.57 -11.27
C ALA A 156 -6.70 -7.53 -9.75
N ALA A 157 -6.78 -6.33 -9.18
CA ALA A 157 -6.60 -6.14 -7.75
C ALA A 157 -7.81 -6.58 -6.91
N SER A 158 -7.53 -7.17 -5.76
CA SER A 158 -8.53 -7.36 -4.70
C SER A 158 -8.68 -6.13 -3.80
N TYR A 159 -7.59 -5.40 -3.55
CA TYR A 159 -7.57 -4.23 -2.66
C TYR A 159 -6.63 -3.15 -3.19
N GLU A 160 -7.01 -1.88 -2.94
CA GLU A 160 -6.12 -0.72 -3.03
C GLU A 160 -5.86 -0.15 -1.63
N PHE A 161 -4.62 0.25 -1.38
CA PHE A 161 -4.18 0.82 -0.11
C PHE A 161 -3.59 2.21 -0.30
N TYR A 162 -3.91 3.10 0.63
CA TYR A 162 -3.23 4.37 0.84
C TYR A 162 -2.77 4.43 2.30
N GLY A 163 -1.59 4.98 2.55
CA GLY A 163 -0.99 4.98 3.89
C GLY A 163 -0.44 6.33 4.30
N THR A 164 -0.58 6.67 5.57
CA THR A 164 0.22 7.73 6.20
C THR A 164 0.99 7.19 7.39
N ALA A 165 2.21 7.67 7.54
CA ALA A 165 3.12 7.16 8.55
C ALA A 165 4.08 8.25 9.06
N LEU A 166 4.77 7.95 10.15
CA LEU A 166 5.82 8.78 10.71
C LEU A 166 7.14 8.02 10.65
N LEU A 167 8.17 8.68 10.14
CA LEU A 167 9.55 8.25 10.28
C LEU A 167 10.18 9.10 11.37
N GLN A 168 10.33 8.49 12.55
CA GLN A 168 10.89 9.15 13.73
C GLN A 168 12.43 9.19 13.63
N LYS A 169 12.95 10.41 13.48
CA LYS A 169 14.40 10.71 13.37
C LYS A 169 14.91 11.49 14.58
N GLY A 170 14.08 12.31 15.21
CA GLY A 170 14.44 13.13 16.35
C GLY A 170 14.48 12.37 17.68
N ARG A 171 13.70 11.29 17.81
CA ARG A 171 13.63 10.42 19.00
C ARG A 171 13.58 8.95 18.61
N ARG A 172 14.71 8.25 18.72
CA ARG A 172 14.72 6.81 18.95
C ARG A 172 15.39 6.65 20.31
N ASP A 173 14.59 6.36 21.33
CA ASP A 173 15.11 5.98 22.66
C ASP A 173 15.88 4.65 22.56
#